data_AF-A0A973IAS3-F1
#
_entry.id   AF-A0A973IAS3-F1
#
_cell.length_a   1.000
_cell.length_b   1.000
_cell.length_c   1.000
_cell.angle_alpha   90.00
_cell.angle_beta   90.00
_cell.angle_gamma   90.00
#
_symmetry.space_group_name_H-M   'P 1'
#
loop_
_entity.id
_entity.type
_entity.pdbx_description
1 polymer ?
#
loop_
_entity_poly.entity_id
_entity_poly.type
_entity_poly.pdbx_seq_one_letter_code
_entity_poly.pdbx_strand_id
1 'polypeptide(L)'
;MPLTLFRRKPRGPYYARGTVAGQRIYESTGLGRRADAQAWANRRENQILQRHALGERATLTFAEAAHEYLMAGCEARFLVPILDYFGPDARVAEIDNSALLKAAAALYPDAAPATINRQLIGPVSAVINQAAENGRADPRKFRRLKARGARTRWLSPAEMERLMDAAAPHLLPILA
;
A
#
# COMPACT_ATOMS: atom_id res chain seq x y z
N MET A 1 -19.50 11.60 21.22
CA MET A 1 -20.66 10.88 21.77
C MET A 1 -20.60 9.51 21.15
N PRO A 2 -20.48 8.44 21.96
CA PRO A 2 -20.18 7.12 21.44
C PRO A 2 -21.24 6.67 20.44
N LEU A 3 -20.79 6.11 19.32
CA LEU A 3 -21.67 5.54 18.31
C LEU A 3 -22.52 4.43 18.93
N THR A 4 -23.83 4.51 18.74
CA THR A 4 -24.76 3.51 19.28
C THR A 4 -24.78 2.28 18.39
N LEU A 5 -24.61 1.10 19.00
CA LEU A 5 -24.65 -0.18 18.31
C LEU A 5 -26.01 -0.87 18.43
N PHE A 6 -26.56 -1.29 17.30
CA PHE A 6 -27.78 -2.09 17.24
C PHE A 6 -27.70 -3.15 16.13
N ARG A 7 -28.57 -4.16 16.15
CA ARG A 7 -28.68 -5.16 15.07
C ARG A 7 -30.03 -5.05 14.39
N ARG A 8 -30.07 -5.27 13.07
CA ARG A 8 -31.33 -5.37 12.31
C ARG A 8 -31.94 -6.78 12.35
N LYS A 9 -31.11 -7.81 12.49
CA LYS A 9 -31.51 -9.23 12.58
C LYS A 9 -30.77 -9.90 13.75
N PRO A 10 -31.35 -10.89 14.45
CA PRO A 10 -30.74 -11.52 15.63
C PRO A 10 -29.32 -12.08 15.39
N ARG A 11 -29.09 -12.71 14.22
CA ARG A 11 -27.79 -13.28 13.78
C ARG A 11 -27.06 -12.42 12.74
N GLY A 12 -27.50 -11.18 12.53
CA GLY A 12 -26.85 -10.26 11.60
C GLY A 12 -25.68 -9.48 12.23
N PRO A 13 -24.91 -8.75 11.41
CA PRO A 13 -23.87 -7.85 11.92
C PRO A 13 -24.49 -6.69 12.70
N TYR A 14 -23.70 -6.09 13.60
CA TYR A 14 -24.05 -4.83 14.22
C TYR A 14 -23.97 -3.68 13.21
N TYR A 15 -24.77 -2.64 13.48
CA TYR A 15 -24.74 -1.35 12.80
C TYR A 15 -24.39 -0.28 13.82
N ALA A 16 -23.52 0.63 13.43
CA ALA A 16 -23.19 1.82 14.19
C ALA A 16 -24.02 3.00 13.68
N ARG A 17 -24.65 3.73 14.60
CA ARG A 17 -25.43 4.92 14.29
C ARG A 17 -25.15 6.03 15.30
N GLY A 18 -24.99 7.25 14.81
CA GLY A 18 -24.81 8.42 15.66
C GLY A 18 -24.37 9.63 14.86
N THR A 19 -24.02 10.69 15.57
CA THR A 19 -23.38 11.88 14.99
C THR A 19 -22.08 12.12 15.73
N VAL A 20 -20.98 12.23 15.00
CA VAL A 20 -19.64 12.49 15.54
C VAL A 20 -19.07 13.69 14.79
N ALA A 21 -18.64 14.73 15.51
CA ALA A 21 -18.10 15.96 14.93
C ALA A 21 -18.97 16.57 13.80
N GLY A 22 -20.29 16.56 13.97
CA GLY A 22 -21.25 17.07 12.97
C GLY A 22 -21.58 16.10 11.84
N GLN A 23 -20.85 15.00 11.67
CA GLN A 23 -21.09 13.99 10.65
C GLN A 23 -22.04 12.90 11.14
N ARG A 24 -23.15 12.68 10.43
CA ARG A 24 -24.10 11.60 10.73
C ARG A 24 -23.59 10.28 10.15
N ILE A 25 -23.39 9.29 11.02
CA ILE A 25 -22.92 7.95 10.67
C ILE A 25 -24.09 6.97 10.71
N TYR A 26 -24.20 6.16 9.66
CA TYR A 26 -25.02 4.95 9.68
C TYR A 26 -24.37 3.84 8.84
N GLU A 27 -23.52 3.04 9.48
CA GLU A 27 -22.66 2.07 8.79
C GLU A 27 -22.82 0.68 9.43
N SER A 28 -22.71 -0.38 8.64
CA SER A 28 -22.60 -1.74 9.19
C SER A 28 -21.19 -1.95 9.69
N THR A 29 -21.04 -2.53 10.87
CA THR A 29 -19.72 -2.90 11.39
C THR A 29 -19.20 -4.18 10.74
N GLY A 30 -20.06 -4.96 10.07
CA GLY A 30 -19.75 -6.30 9.56
C GLY A 30 -19.50 -7.36 10.64
N LEU A 31 -19.57 -6.99 11.93
CA LEU A 31 -19.16 -7.84 13.04
C LEU A 31 -20.37 -8.37 13.82
N GLY A 32 -20.36 -9.67 14.12
CA GLY A 32 -21.43 -10.35 14.85
C GLY A 32 -21.28 -10.36 16.37
N ARG A 33 -20.10 -10.08 16.92
CA ARG A 33 -19.85 -10.02 18.37
C ARG A 33 -19.91 -8.57 18.85
N ARG A 34 -20.59 -8.31 19.98
CA ARG A 34 -20.81 -6.94 20.49
C ARG A 34 -19.50 -6.24 20.85
N ALA A 35 -18.59 -6.96 21.48
CA ALA A 35 -17.27 -6.44 21.86
C ALA A 35 -16.46 -5.97 20.64
N ASP A 36 -16.36 -6.81 19.61
CA ASP A 36 -15.63 -6.48 18.38
C ASP A 36 -16.27 -5.30 17.65
N ALA A 37 -17.62 -5.27 17.59
CA ALA A 37 -18.36 -4.14 17.03
C ALA A 37 -18.15 -2.85 17.83
N GLN A 38 -18.02 -2.92 19.15
CA GLN A 38 -17.72 -1.76 20.00
C GLN A 38 -16.31 -1.26 19.77
N ALA A 39 -15.33 -2.16 19.68
CA ALA A 39 -13.96 -1.79 19.34
C ALA A 39 -13.90 -1.11 17.96
N TRP A 40 -14.63 -1.63 16.98
CA TRP A 40 -14.77 -0.99 15.67
C TRP A 40 -15.40 0.40 15.76
N ALA A 41 -16.50 0.55 16.51
CA ALA A 41 -17.20 1.82 16.67
C ALA A 41 -16.32 2.89 17.34
N ASN A 42 -15.56 2.50 18.37
CA ASN A 42 -14.62 3.38 19.06
C ASN A 42 -13.50 3.85 18.12
N ARG A 43 -12.94 2.93 17.31
CA ARG A 43 -11.95 3.30 16.28
C ARG A 43 -12.53 4.29 15.28
N ARG A 44 -13.75 4.04 14.79
CA ARG A 44 -14.44 4.91 13.82
C ARG A 44 -14.74 6.30 14.39
N GLU A 45 -15.23 6.39 15.62
CA GLU A 45 -15.45 7.67 16.30
C GLU A 45 -14.15 8.46 16.43
N ASN A 46 -13.08 7.82 16.91
CA ASN A 46 -11.77 8.46 17.04
C ASN A 46 -11.22 8.96 15.70
N GLN A 47 -11.40 8.19 14.62
CA GLN A 47 -10.97 8.60 13.28
C GLN A 47 -11.68 9.88 12.83
N ILE A 48 -13.01 9.97 13.03
CA ILE A 48 -13.81 11.15 12.66
C ILE A 48 -13.42 12.36 13.50
N LEU A 49 -13.27 12.18 14.81
CA LEU A 49 -12.84 13.25 15.72
C LEU A 49 -11.45 13.79 15.32
N GLN A 50 -10.50 12.91 15.01
CA GLN A 50 -9.17 13.34 14.59
C GLN A 50 -9.19 14.02 13.22
N ARG A 51 -10.01 13.56 12.26
CA ARG A 51 -10.16 14.23 10.96
C ARG A 51 -10.73 15.64 11.12
N HIS A 52 -11.73 15.81 11.98
CA HIS A 52 -12.29 17.13 12.29
C HIS A 52 -11.27 18.04 12.99
N ALA A 53 -10.44 17.51 13.90
CA ALA A 53 -9.50 18.32 14.67
C ALA A 53 -8.22 18.68 13.91
N LEU A 54 -7.64 17.74 13.15
CA LEU A 54 -6.33 17.87 12.51
C LEU A 54 -6.42 18.20 11.01
N GLY A 55 -7.61 18.09 10.42
CA GLY A 55 -7.83 18.26 8.99
C GLY A 55 -7.56 16.99 8.18
N GLU A 56 -7.99 17.02 6.92
CA GLU A 56 -7.96 15.86 6.02
C GLU A 56 -6.53 15.40 5.68
N ARG A 57 -5.60 16.35 5.45
CA ARG A 57 -4.20 16.04 5.12
C ARG A 57 -3.48 15.26 6.23
N ALA A 58 -3.71 15.63 7.49
CA ALA A 58 -3.09 14.99 8.65
C ALA A 58 -3.66 13.59 8.93
N THR A 59 -4.84 13.28 8.41
CA THR A 59 -5.55 12.03 8.68
C THR A 59 -5.66 11.10 7.48
N LEU A 60 -5.10 11.47 6.33
CA LEU A 60 -5.07 10.64 5.13
C LEU A 60 -4.40 9.30 5.42
N THR A 61 -5.15 8.21 5.24
CA THR A 61 -4.58 6.87 5.37
C THR A 61 -3.92 6.41 4.08
N PHE A 62 -2.95 5.51 4.20
CA PHE A 62 -2.32 4.92 3.02
C PHE A 62 -3.33 4.12 2.18
N ALA A 63 -4.31 3.48 2.82
CA ALA A 63 -5.37 2.76 2.12
C ALA A 63 -6.27 3.71 1.29
N GLU A 64 -6.62 4.88 1.83
CA GLU A 64 -7.36 5.90 1.07
C GLU A 64 -6.54 6.43 -0.11
N ALA A 65 -5.27 6.77 0.12
CA ALA A 65 -4.37 7.23 -0.93
C ALA A 65 -4.16 6.17 -2.02
N ALA A 66 -3.98 4.90 -1.63
CA ALA A 66 -3.83 3.79 -2.55
C ALA A 66 -5.12 3.52 -3.33
N HIS A 67 -6.30 3.69 -2.72
CA HIS A 67 -7.57 3.57 -3.44
C HIS A 67 -7.68 4.62 -4.55
N GLU A 68 -7.35 5.87 -4.26
CA GLU A 68 -7.33 6.94 -5.28
C GLU A 68 -6.31 6.67 -6.39
N TYR A 69 -5.13 6.17 -6.01
CA TYR A 69 -4.10 5.75 -6.96
C TYR A 69 -4.58 4.66 -7.91
N LEU A 70 -5.31 3.67 -7.40
CA LEU A 70 -5.89 2.60 -8.20
C LEU A 70 -7.05 3.11 -9.08
N MET A 71 -7.89 4.00 -8.56
CA MET A 71 -8.99 4.61 -9.33
C MET A 71 -8.48 5.49 -10.48
N ALA A 72 -7.27 6.04 -10.36
CA ALA A 72 -6.58 6.73 -11.43
C ALA A 72 -5.97 5.79 -12.50
N GLY A 73 -6.16 4.47 -12.39
CA GLY A 73 -5.66 3.48 -13.37
C GLY A 73 -4.17 3.19 -13.27
N CYS A 74 -3.53 3.50 -12.14
CA CYS A 74 -2.10 3.27 -11.94
C CYS A 74 -1.77 1.81 -11.54
N GLU A 75 -0.48 1.47 -11.43
CA GLU A 75 -0.03 0.09 -11.26
C GLU A 75 -0.42 -0.51 -9.89
N ALA A 76 -1.20 -1.60 -9.91
CA ALA A 76 -1.67 -2.28 -8.71
C ALA A 76 -0.77 -3.42 -8.20
N ARG A 77 0.21 -3.84 -9.01
CA ARG A 77 0.86 -5.16 -8.93
C ARG A 77 1.37 -5.54 -7.52
N PHE A 78 1.93 -4.58 -6.80
CA PHE A 78 2.55 -4.82 -5.49
C PHE A 78 1.78 -4.19 -4.32
N LEU A 79 0.64 -3.52 -4.57
CA LEU A 79 -0.07 -2.78 -3.52
C LEU A 79 -0.79 -3.67 -2.52
N VAL A 80 -1.29 -4.84 -2.94
CA VAL A 80 -2.02 -5.77 -2.05
C VAL A 80 -1.23 -6.15 -0.79
N PRO A 81 -0.02 -6.75 -0.88
CA PRO A 81 0.73 -7.11 0.33
C PRO A 81 1.15 -5.90 1.18
N ILE A 82 1.32 -4.73 0.56
CA ILE A 82 1.64 -3.49 1.27
C ILE A 82 0.43 -3.00 2.08
N LEU A 83 -0.76 -3.05 1.47
CA LEU A 83 -2.03 -2.68 2.11
C LEU A 83 -2.37 -3.64 3.26
N ASP A 84 -2.13 -4.93 3.09
CA ASP A 84 -2.35 -5.93 4.14
C ASP A 84 -1.40 -5.69 5.34
N TYR A 85 -0.15 -5.32 5.10
CA TYR A 85 0.82 -5.03 6.16
C TYR A 85 0.50 -3.76 6.94
N PHE A 86 0.24 -2.64 6.24
CA PHE A 86 -0.06 -1.37 6.90
C PHE A 86 -1.48 -1.32 7.46
N GLY A 87 -2.39 -2.10 6.88
CA GLY A 87 -3.80 -2.08 7.23
C GLY A 87 -4.53 -0.80 6.80
N PRO A 88 -5.82 -0.69 7.13
CA PRO A 88 -6.68 0.40 6.67
C PRO A 88 -6.40 1.75 7.36
N ASP A 89 -5.83 1.72 8.57
CA ASP A 89 -5.74 2.87 9.48
C ASP A 89 -4.38 3.57 9.46
N ALA A 90 -3.35 2.97 8.82
CA ALA A 90 -2.01 3.54 8.78
C ALA A 90 -1.99 4.89 8.05
N ARG A 91 -1.44 5.92 8.68
CA ARG A 91 -1.41 7.27 8.12
C ARG A 91 -0.25 7.47 7.17
N VAL A 92 -0.49 8.22 6.09
CA VAL A 92 0.60 8.64 5.18
C VAL A 92 1.68 9.43 5.94
N ALA A 93 1.30 10.19 6.96
CA ALA A 93 2.24 10.92 7.82
C ALA A 93 3.19 10.00 8.61
N GLU A 94 2.76 8.79 8.97
CA GLU A 94 3.52 7.82 9.78
C GLU A 94 4.41 6.91 8.94
N ILE A 95 4.21 6.88 7.61
CA ILE A 95 5.03 6.09 6.69
C ILE A 95 6.30 6.89 6.36
N ASP A 96 7.34 6.60 7.13
CA ASP A 96 8.70 7.12 6.94
C ASP A 96 9.67 6.00 6.47
N ASN A 97 10.96 6.34 6.37
CA ASN A 97 11.98 5.35 5.98
C ASN A 97 12.12 4.21 7.02
N SER A 98 11.84 4.46 8.30
CA SER A 98 11.90 3.45 9.36
C SER A 98 10.75 2.45 9.22
N ALA A 99 9.53 2.95 8.98
CA ALA A 99 8.35 2.15 8.66
C ALA A 99 8.59 1.27 7.42
N LEU A 100 9.20 1.83 6.37
CA LEU A 100 9.54 1.08 5.16
C LEU A 100 10.59 -0.02 5.42
N LEU A 101 11.57 0.21 6.28
CA LEU A 101 12.54 -0.84 6.65
C LEU A 101 11.89 -1.97 7.45
N LYS A 102 10.96 -1.65 8.36
CA LYS A 102 10.17 -2.65 9.09
C LYS A 102 9.28 -3.46 8.14
N ALA A 103 8.59 -2.78 7.22
CA ALA A 103 7.79 -3.42 6.18
C ALA A 103 8.64 -4.30 5.27
N ALA A 104 9.84 -3.87 4.89
CA ALA A 104 10.77 -4.66 4.10
C ALA A 104 11.18 -5.95 4.81
N ALA A 105 11.54 -5.87 6.10
CA ALA A 105 11.91 -7.05 6.89
C ALA A 105 10.75 -8.04 7.05
N ALA A 106 9.51 -7.54 7.15
CA ALA A 106 8.32 -8.38 7.32
C ALA A 106 7.83 -9.01 6.02
N LEU A 107 7.75 -8.23 4.94
CA LEU A 107 7.20 -8.68 3.65
C LEU A 107 8.23 -9.39 2.78
N TYR A 108 9.50 -9.04 2.92
CA TYR A 108 10.57 -9.42 2.01
C TYR A 108 11.86 -9.81 2.76
N PRO A 109 11.82 -10.77 3.70
CA PRO A 109 12.95 -11.08 4.59
C PRO A 109 14.23 -11.48 3.82
N ASP A 110 14.08 -12.24 2.74
CA ASP A 110 15.21 -12.78 1.96
C ASP A 110 15.43 -12.05 0.62
N ALA A 111 14.71 -10.96 0.38
CA ALA A 111 14.76 -10.28 -0.91
C ALA A 111 16.00 -9.39 -1.05
N ALA A 112 16.56 -9.36 -2.26
CA ALA A 112 17.62 -8.42 -2.58
C ALA A 112 17.15 -6.96 -2.43
N PRO A 113 18.04 -6.01 -2.07
CA PRO A 113 17.71 -4.58 -2.00
C PRO A 113 17.05 -4.03 -3.28
N ALA A 114 17.46 -4.57 -4.42
CA ALA A 114 16.91 -4.26 -5.74
C ALA A 114 15.42 -4.63 -5.87
N THR A 115 15.01 -5.73 -5.25
CA THR A 115 13.63 -6.22 -5.22
C THR A 115 12.79 -5.36 -4.29
N ILE A 116 13.26 -5.09 -3.07
CA ILE A 116 12.57 -4.21 -2.11
C ILE A 116 12.34 -2.81 -2.69
N ASN A 117 13.34 -2.26 -3.40
CA ASN A 117 13.20 -0.97 -4.08
C ASN A 117 12.04 -0.95 -5.09
N ARG A 118 11.84 -2.05 -5.84
CA ARG A 118 10.82 -2.16 -6.89
C ARG A 118 9.45 -2.54 -6.36
N GLN A 119 9.40 -3.40 -5.33
CA GLN A 119 8.16 -4.01 -4.86
C GLN A 119 7.59 -3.33 -3.60
N LEU A 120 8.37 -2.50 -2.91
CA LEU A 120 7.91 -1.77 -1.72
C LEU A 120 8.11 -0.26 -1.85
N ILE A 121 9.37 0.18 -1.95
CA ILE A 121 9.70 1.62 -1.89
C ILE A 121 9.13 2.36 -3.09
N GLY A 122 9.23 1.80 -4.29
CA GLY A 122 8.66 2.36 -5.52
C GLY A 122 7.14 2.55 -5.43
N PRO A 123 6.36 1.48 -5.17
CA PRO A 123 4.91 1.56 -5.05
C PRO A 123 4.44 2.53 -3.95
N VAL A 124 5.04 2.47 -2.75
CA VAL A 124 4.68 3.41 -1.66
C VAL A 124 5.00 4.85 -2.05
N SER A 125 6.16 5.09 -2.67
CA SER A 125 6.52 6.43 -3.14
C SER A 125 5.57 6.93 -4.20
N ALA A 126 5.11 6.08 -5.12
CA ALA A 126 4.20 6.47 -6.19
C ALA A 126 2.82 6.91 -5.64
N VAL A 127 2.27 6.12 -4.70
CA VAL A 127 0.99 6.45 -4.03
C VAL A 127 1.09 7.78 -3.28
N ILE A 128 2.14 7.96 -2.48
CA ILE A 128 2.30 9.17 -1.66
C ILE A 128 2.59 10.40 -2.52
N ASN A 129 3.35 10.25 -3.61
CA ASN A 129 3.61 11.35 -4.54
C ASN A 129 2.33 11.79 -5.26
N GLN A 130 1.51 10.86 -5.74
CA GLN A 130 0.23 11.21 -6.35
C GLN A 130 -0.70 11.92 -5.36
N ALA A 131 -0.77 11.43 -4.11
CA ALA A 131 -1.52 12.11 -3.06
C ALA A 131 -1.01 13.53 -2.79
N ALA A 132 0.31 13.75 -2.88
CA ALA A 132 0.90 15.07 -2.73
C ALA A 132 0.61 15.99 -3.94
N GLU A 133 0.67 15.47 -5.16
CA GLU A 133 0.29 16.18 -6.39
C GLU A 133 -1.18 16.64 -6.35
N ASN A 134 -2.06 15.81 -5.78
CA ASN A 134 -3.47 16.13 -5.56
C ASN A 134 -3.71 17.04 -4.32
N GLY A 135 -2.66 17.53 -3.66
CA GLY A 135 -2.76 18.44 -2.51
C GLY A 135 -3.24 17.78 -1.21
N ARG A 136 -3.25 16.45 -1.14
CA ARG A 136 -3.74 15.68 0.01
C ARG A 136 -2.66 15.27 1.00
N ALA A 137 -1.41 15.25 0.58
CA ALA A 137 -0.25 14.94 1.41
C ALA A 137 0.90 15.92 1.15
N ASP A 138 1.91 15.90 2.03
CA ASP A 138 3.15 16.62 1.78
C ASP A 138 4.10 15.77 0.93
N PRO A 139 4.79 16.35 -0.07
CA PRO A 139 5.78 15.64 -0.86
C PRO A 139 6.87 15.01 0.01
N ARG A 140 7.23 13.76 -0.28
CA ARG A 140 8.23 13.03 0.50
C ARG A 140 9.17 12.22 -0.36
N LYS A 141 10.45 12.25 -0.01
CA LYS A 141 11.49 11.44 -0.65
C LYS A 141 11.84 10.23 0.20
N PHE A 142 11.61 9.05 -0.34
CA PHE A 142 12.03 7.79 0.29
C PHE A 142 13.44 7.39 -0.15
N ARG A 143 14.24 6.93 0.80
CA ARG A 143 15.62 6.48 0.55
C ARG A 143 15.57 5.08 -0.04
N ARG A 144 16.12 4.91 -1.25
CA ARG A 144 16.31 3.60 -1.85
C ARG A 144 17.44 2.84 -1.16
N LEU A 145 17.28 1.52 -1.03
CA LEU A 145 18.32 0.64 -0.54
C LEU A 145 19.44 0.49 -1.56
N LYS A 146 20.68 0.38 -1.09
CA LYS A 146 21.85 0.22 -1.96
C LYS A 146 21.82 -1.19 -2.58
N ALA A 147 21.42 -1.26 -3.84
CA ALA A 147 21.48 -2.49 -4.62
C ALA A 147 22.88 -2.66 -5.23
N ARG A 148 23.46 -3.86 -5.12
CA ARG A 148 24.59 -4.25 -5.95
C ARG A 148 24.06 -4.43 -7.37
N GLY A 149 24.46 -3.56 -8.29
CA GLY A 149 24.13 -3.72 -9.69
C GLY A 149 24.96 -4.86 -10.27
N ALA A 150 24.31 -5.91 -10.78
CA ALA A 150 24.96 -6.74 -11.78
C ALA A 150 25.03 -5.90 -13.07
N ARG A 151 26.24 -5.71 -13.61
CA ARG A 151 26.37 -5.13 -14.95
C ARG A 151 25.80 -6.16 -15.93
N THR A 152 24.87 -5.75 -16.78
CA THR A 152 24.48 -6.55 -17.94
C THR A 152 25.74 -6.85 -18.73
N ARG A 153 26.12 -8.12 -18.79
CA ARG A 153 27.28 -8.58 -19.55
C ARG A 153 26.83 -8.83 -20.98
N TRP A 154 27.34 -8.01 -21.90
CA TRP A 154 27.15 -8.23 -23.33
C TRP A 154 28.02 -9.41 -23.79
N LEU A 155 27.53 -10.21 -24.74
CA LEU A 155 28.38 -11.19 -25.42
C LEU A 155 29.43 -10.44 -26.23
N SER A 156 30.68 -10.90 -26.16
CA SER A 156 31.71 -10.51 -27.13
C SER A 156 31.43 -11.14 -28.51
N PRO A 157 31.94 -10.59 -29.61
CA PRO A 157 31.79 -11.20 -30.94
C PRO A 157 32.20 -12.67 -30.99
N ALA A 158 33.34 -13.02 -30.37
CA ALA A 158 33.81 -14.40 -30.29
C ALA A 158 32.88 -15.32 -29.47
N GLU A 159 32.19 -14.80 -28.45
CA GLU A 159 31.18 -15.56 -27.72
C GLU A 159 29.90 -15.76 -28.53
N MET A 160 29.55 -14.77 -29.37
CA MET A 160 28.42 -14.87 -30.28
C MET A 160 28.68 -15.91 -31.36
N GLU A 161 29.86 -15.92 -31.97
CA GLU A 161 30.29 -16.95 -32.92
C GLU A 161 30.22 -18.35 -32.29
N ARG A 162 30.76 -18.52 -31.08
CA ARG A 162 30.65 -19.80 -30.34
C ARG A 162 29.21 -20.20 -30.05
N LEU A 163 28.33 -19.24 -29.78
CA LEU A 163 26.90 -19.51 -29.58
C LEU A 163 26.26 -19.99 -30.88
N MET A 164 26.59 -19.37 -32.02
CA MET A 164 26.08 -19.75 -33.33
C MET A 164 26.56 -21.16 -33.73
N ASP A 165 27.85 -21.46 -33.55
CA ASP A 165 28.42 -22.78 -33.87
C ASP A 165 27.76 -23.92 -33.06
N ALA A 166 27.36 -23.64 -31.82
CA ALA A 166 26.70 -24.61 -30.94
C ALA A 166 25.17 -24.65 -31.10
N ALA A 167 24.57 -23.70 -31.81
CA ALA A 167 23.13 -23.59 -31.95
C ALA A 167 22.57 -24.60 -32.96
N ALA A 168 21.35 -25.09 -32.71
CA ALA A 168 20.65 -25.93 -33.68
C ALA A 168 20.34 -25.13 -34.97
N PRO A 169 20.30 -25.76 -36.16
CA PRO A 169 20.16 -25.05 -37.44
C PRO A 169 18.94 -24.12 -37.54
N HIS A 170 17.84 -24.45 -36.86
CA HIS A 170 16.62 -23.66 -36.85
C HIS A 170 16.70 -22.38 -36.00
N LEU A 171 17.72 -22.22 -35.16
CA LEU A 171 17.95 -21.03 -34.33
C LEU A 171 18.89 -20.01 -35.00
N LEU A 172 19.70 -20.44 -35.97
CA LEU A 172 20.66 -19.56 -36.67
C LEU A 172 20.01 -18.32 -37.31
N PRO A 173 18.83 -18.38 -37.96
CA PRO A 173 18.21 -17.18 -38.54
C PRO A 173 17.75 -16.12 -37.52
N ILE A 174 17.64 -16.48 -36.24
CA ILE A 174 17.28 -15.55 -35.15
C ILE A 174 18.55 -14.91 -34.55
N LEU A 175 19.67 -15.62 -34.65
CA LEU A 175 20.96 -15.21 -34.07
C LEU A 175 21.82 -14.39 -35.05
N ALA A 176 21.63 -14.57 -36.37
CA ALA A 176 22.41 -13.94 -37.44
C ALA A 176 21.89 -12.55 -37.84
#